data_AF-A0A926VJ15-F1
#
_entry.id   AF-A0A926VJ15-F1
#
_cell.length_a   1.000
_cell.length_b   1.000
_cell.length_c   1.000
_cell.angle_alpha   90.00
_cell.angle_beta   90.00
_cell.angle_gamma   90.00
#
_symmetry.space_group_name_H-M   'P 1'
#
loop_
_entity.id
_entity.type
_entity.pdbx_description
1 polymer ?
#
loop_
_entity_poly.entity_id
_entity_poly.type
_entity_poly.pdbx_seq_one_letter_code
_entity_poly.pdbx_strand_id
1 'polypeptide(L)'
;MERGFSKKYLEKPLPPSFSCEERGVVEVVSTNWSDDYALKLEEYEALGISEYWIVDYLGLGGRRFIGNPKRPTLSIYQLVEGEYQVRQFRENERIESLTFPELNLTASQIFRAGQ
;
A
#
# COMPACT_ATOMS: atom_id res chain seq x y z
N MET A 1 8.38 -11.29 -23.86
CA MET A 1 8.00 -9.91 -24.25
C MET A 1 7.75 -9.16 -22.96
N GLU A 2 8.83 -8.67 -22.35
CA GLU A 2 8.78 -7.97 -21.07
C GLU A 2 8.36 -6.51 -21.31
N ARG A 3 7.31 -6.07 -20.63
CA ARG A 3 6.98 -4.64 -20.52
C ARG A 3 7.43 -4.18 -19.14
N GLY A 4 8.68 -3.78 -19.06
CA GLY A 4 9.24 -3.12 -17.88
C GLY A 4 8.53 -1.79 -17.63
N PHE A 5 7.99 -1.62 -16.43
CA PHE A 5 7.57 -0.32 -15.94
C PHE A 5 8.79 0.62 -15.94
N SER A 6 8.60 1.81 -16.51
CA SER A 6 9.67 2.76 -16.81
C SER A 6 10.32 3.29 -15.53
N LYS A 7 11.60 2.94 -15.29
CA LYS A 7 12.51 3.42 -14.23
C LYS A 7 12.79 4.95 -14.26
N LYS A 8 12.03 5.76 -15.01
CA LYS A 8 12.41 7.13 -15.38
C LYS A 8 12.40 8.15 -14.23
N TYR A 9 11.89 7.79 -13.06
CA TYR A 9 11.78 8.71 -11.91
C TYR A 9 12.84 8.49 -10.81
N LEU A 10 13.78 7.53 -10.97
CA LEU A 10 14.65 7.06 -9.86
C LEU A 10 16.10 7.56 -9.87
N GLU A 11 16.55 8.38 -10.83
CA GLU A 11 17.98 8.75 -10.95
C GLU A 11 18.31 10.23 -10.73
N LYS A 12 17.37 11.06 -10.27
CA LYS A 12 17.67 12.47 -9.94
C LYS A 12 17.96 12.63 -8.45
N PRO A 13 19.16 13.12 -8.05
CA PRO A 13 19.39 13.48 -6.66
C PRO A 13 18.40 14.58 -6.26
N LEU A 14 17.69 14.36 -5.16
CA LEU A 14 16.65 15.25 -4.68
C LEU A 14 17.29 16.55 -4.13
N PRO A 15 16.72 17.72 -4.41
CA PRO A 15 17.21 18.96 -3.84
C PRO A 15 17.00 18.97 -2.31
N PRO A 16 17.90 19.64 -1.56
CA PRO A 16 17.98 19.58 -0.09
C PRO A 16 16.79 20.21 0.65
N SER A 17 15.73 20.64 -0.05
CA SER A 17 14.56 21.30 0.51
C SER A 17 13.31 20.42 0.61
N PHE A 18 13.38 19.13 0.24
CA PHE A 18 12.28 18.21 0.49
C PHE A 18 12.38 17.70 1.93
N SER A 19 11.63 18.35 2.81
CA SER A 19 11.25 17.76 4.09
C SER A 19 10.58 16.41 3.82
N CYS A 20 11.00 15.38 4.55
CA CYS A 20 10.57 14.00 4.38
C CYS A 20 9.17 13.79 4.99
N GLU A 21 8.14 14.48 4.48
CA GLU A 21 6.81 14.42 5.11
C GLU A 21 5.70 13.78 4.28
N GLU A 22 5.79 13.63 2.95
CA GLU A 22 4.58 13.22 2.20
C GLU A 22 4.90 12.35 0.98
N ARG A 23 5.34 11.11 1.21
CA ARG A 23 5.43 10.09 0.15
C ARG A 23 4.47 8.95 0.49
N GLY A 24 3.38 8.87 -0.26
CA GLY A 24 2.45 7.74 -0.24
C GLY A 24 2.63 6.88 -1.50
N VAL A 25 2.57 5.56 -1.35
CA VAL A 25 2.53 4.62 -2.47
C VAL A 25 1.26 3.77 -2.35
N VAL A 26 0.58 3.53 -3.49
CA VAL A 26 -0.61 2.69 -3.55
C VAL A 26 -0.39 1.60 -4.59
N GLU A 27 -0.57 0.35 -4.19
CA GLU A 27 -0.47 -0.84 -5.04
C GLU A 27 -1.80 -1.60 -5.05
N VAL A 28 -2.21 -2.04 -6.24
CA VAL A 28 -3.47 -2.77 -6.45
C VAL A 28 -3.16 -4.21 -6.84
N VAL A 29 -3.60 -5.16 -6.01
CA VAL A 29 -3.33 -6.58 -6.21
C VAL A 29 -4.20 -7.11 -7.35
N SER A 30 -3.56 -7.74 -8.34
CA SER A 30 -4.25 -8.29 -9.52
C SER A 30 -4.16 -9.81 -9.59
N THR A 31 -2.97 -10.39 -9.73
CA THR A 31 -2.76 -11.86 -9.78
C THR A 31 -1.39 -12.32 -9.27
N ASN A 32 -0.38 -11.44 -9.22
CA ASN A 32 0.98 -11.75 -8.76
C ASN A 32 1.23 -11.30 -7.30
N TRP A 33 0.30 -11.63 -6.40
CA TRP A 33 0.27 -11.13 -5.02
C TRP A 33 1.53 -11.46 -4.19
N SER A 34 2.30 -12.48 -4.57
CA SER A 34 3.49 -12.89 -3.81
C SER A 34 4.56 -11.79 -3.79
N ASP A 35 4.73 -11.07 -4.90
CA ASP A 35 5.76 -10.04 -5.01
C ASP A 35 5.33 -8.71 -4.36
N ASP A 36 4.03 -8.39 -4.38
CA ASP A 36 3.49 -7.15 -3.82
C ASP A 36 3.52 -7.09 -2.28
N TYR A 37 3.46 -8.25 -1.61
CA TYR A 37 3.45 -8.33 -0.15
C TYR A 37 4.83 -8.43 0.51
N ALA A 38 5.82 -9.02 -0.16
CA ALA A 38 7.09 -9.37 0.49
C ALA A 38 8.28 -8.53 0.01
N LEU A 39 8.41 -8.29 -1.30
CA LEU A 39 9.64 -7.71 -1.84
C LEU A 39 9.70 -6.18 -1.71
N LYS A 40 8.54 -5.50 -1.72
CA LYS A 40 8.47 -4.03 -1.73
C LYS A 40 8.53 -3.38 -0.33
N LEU A 41 8.24 -4.12 0.75
CA LEU A 41 8.18 -3.54 2.09
C LEU A 41 9.55 -3.06 2.55
N GLU A 42 10.57 -3.92 2.51
CA GLU A 42 11.93 -3.57 2.96
C GLU A 42 12.53 -2.42 2.12
N GLU A 43 12.26 -2.39 0.81
CA GLU A 43 12.70 -1.30 -0.06
C GLU A 43 12.04 0.03 0.32
N TYR A 44 10.74 0.04 0.63
CA TYR A 44 10.00 1.25 0.96
C TYR A 44 10.29 1.75 2.38
N GLU A 45 10.59 0.85 3.32
CA GLU A 45 11.14 1.21 4.63
C GLU A 45 12.49 1.91 4.48
N ALA A 46 13.41 1.33 3.70
CA ALA A 46 14.72 1.92 3.45
C ALA A 46 14.64 3.28 2.73
N LEU A 47 13.62 3.48 1.89
CA LEU A 47 13.34 4.74 1.21
C LEU A 47 12.60 5.77 2.09
N GLY A 48 12.16 5.39 3.29
CA GLY A 48 11.46 6.28 4.21
C GLY A 48 10.06 6.67 3.76
N ILE A 49 9.35 5.78 3.05
CA ILE A 49 7.99 6.06 2.57
C ILE A 49 7.04 5.99 3.77
N SER A 50 6.40 7.11 4.10
CA SER A 50 5.59 7.27 5.32
C SER A 50 4.35 6.37 5.34
N GLU A 51 3.72 6.17 4.19
CA GLU A 51 2.50 5.38 4.09
C GLU A 51 2.45 4.55 2.80
N TYR A 52 2.13 3.26 2.92
CA TYR A 52 2.07 2.31 1.81
C TYR A 52 0.76 1.51 1.85
N TRP A 53 0.05 1.48 0.74
CA TRP A 53 -1.28 0.87 0.65
C TRP A 53 -1.27 -0.33 -0.28
N ILE A 54 -1.86 -1.43 0.18
CA ILE A 54 -2.14 -2.61 -0.63
C ILE A 54 -3.65 -2.82 -0.68
N VAL A 55 -4.22 -2.72 -1.89
CA VAL A 55 -5.64 -2.93 -2.15
C VAL A 55 -5.85 -4.32 -2.74
N ASP A 56 -6.30 -5.29 -1.93
CA ASP A 56 -6.71 -6.62 -2.40
C ASP A 56 -8.23 -6.74 -2.41
N TYR A 57 -8.85 -6.23 -3.46
CA TYR A 57 -10.31 -6.19 -3.60
C TYR A 57 -10.94 -7.55 -3.97
N LEU A 58 -10.14 -8.52 -4.41
CA LEU A 58 -10.58 -9.88 -4.78
C LEU A 58 -10.30 -10.92 -3.68
N GLY A 59 -9.50 -10.58 -2.67
CA GLY A 59 -9.10 -11.49 -1.60
C GLY A 59 -8.15 -12.60 -2.09
N LEU A 60 -7.23 -12.27 -2.98
CA LEU A 60 -6.30 -13.23 -3.59
C LEU A 60 -5.05 -13.49 -2.74
N GLY A 61 -4.65 -12.51 -1.92
CA GLY A 61 -3.47 -12.51 -1.08
C GLY A 61 -3.36 -13.74 -0.19
N GLY A 62 -2.13 -14.06 0.24
CA GLY A 62 -1.87 -15.18 1.13
C GLY A 62 -2.65 -15.09 2.45
N ARG A 63 -3.05 -16.22 3.03
CA ARG A 63 -3.81 -16.25 4.31
C ARG A 63 -3.11 -15.54 5.45
N ARG A 64 -1.76 -15.52 5.45
CA ARG A 64 -0.94 -14.78 6.41
C ARG A 64 -1.17 -13.26 6.33
N PHE A 65 -1.54 -12.75 5.14
CA PHE A 65 -1.71 -11.33 4.89
C PHE A 65 -3.17 -10.88 4.96
N ILE A 66 -4.12 -11.66 4.46
CA ILE A 66 -5.53 -11.22 4.41
C ILE A 66 -6.47 -12.02 5.33
N GLY A 67 -5.93 -12.98 6.08
CA GLY A 67 -6.67 -13.81 7.02
C GLY A 67 -7.25 -15.11 6.41
N ASN A 68 -7.98 -15.85 7.24
CA ASN A 68 -8.69 -17.07 6.88
C ASN A 68 -10.09 -17.08 7.54
N PRO A 69 -11.21 -17.12 6.79
CA PRO A 69 -11.28 -17.22 5.32
C PRO A 69 -10.69 -15.98 4.62
N LYS A 70 -10.19 -16.16 3.40
CA LYS A 70 -9.69 -15.05 2.58
C LYS A 70 -10.86 -14.11 2.24
N ARG A 71 -10.66 -12.81 2.41
CA ARG A 71 -11.65 -11.77 2.12
C ARG A 71 -10.97 -10.55 1.50
N PRO A 72 -11.69 -9.75 0.69
CA PRO A 72 -11.22 -8.44 0.25
C PRO A 72 -10.69 -7.63 1.43
N THR A 73 -9.46 -7.15 1.32
CA THR A 73 -8.73 -6.49 2.41
C THR A 73 -7.91 -5.34 1.86
N LEU A 74 -8.04 -4.18 2.51
CA LEU A 74 -7.15 -3.04 2.33
C LEU A 74 -6.14 -3.07 3.47
N SER A 75 -4.86 -3.08 3.17
CA SER A 75 -3.79 -2.95 4.16
C SER A 75 -3.11 -1.60 3.99
N ILE A 76 -3.01 -0.83 5.06
CA ILE A 76 -2.24 0.41 5.11
C ILE A 76 -1.08 0.19 6.07
N TYR A 77 0.12 0.37 5.55
CA TYR A 77 1.38 0.30 6.27
C TYR A 77 1.83 1.73 6.59
N GLN A 78 2.15 1.99 7.84
CA GLN A 78 2.63 3.28 8.34
C GLN A 78 4.03 3.12 8.90
N LEU A 79 4.96 3.93 8.42
CA LEU A 79 6.35 3.86 8.87
C LEU A 79 6.48 4.51 10.24
N VAL A 80 6.75 3.71 11.27
CA VAL A 80 6.89 4.17 12.66
C VAL A 80 8.26 3.74 13.15
N GLU A 81 9.10 4.71 13.52
CA GLU A 81 10.46 4.46 14.04
C GLU A 81 11.34 3.58 13.11
N GLY A 82 11.09 3.64 11.79
CA GLY A 82 11.85 2.90 10.78
C GLY A 82 11.27 1.53 10.40
N GLU A 83 10.15 1.12 11.00
CA GLU A 83 9.48 -0.14 10.70
C GLU A 83 8.00 0.10 10.32
N TYR A 84 7.48 -0.68 9.36
CA TYR A 84 6.09 -0.58 8.99
C TYR A 84 5.16 -1.27 9.99
N GLN A 85 4.19 -0.51 10.49
CA GLN A 85 3.03 -1.03 11.19
C GLN A 85 1.84 -1.12 10.24
N VAL A 86 1.17 -2.28 10.19
CA VAL A 86 0.04 -2.50 9.29
C VAL A 86 -1.30 -2.40 10.01
N ARG A 87 -2.24 -1.70 9.40
CA ARG A 87 -3.67 -1.76 9.73
C ARG A 87 -4.47 -2.26 8.55
N GLN A 88 -5.41 -3.15 8.85
CA GLN A 88 -6.27 -3.77 7.85
C GLN A 88 -7.68 -3.25 7.97
N PHE A 89 -8.32 -3.03 6.82
CA PHE A 89 -9.69 -2.55 6.70
C PHE A 89 -10.47 -3.45 5.74
N ARG A 90 -11.69 -3.77 6.13
CA ARG A 90 -12.60 -4.67 5.42
C ARG A 90 -14.02 -4.09 5.47
N GLU A 91 -14.82 -4.47 4.48
CA GLU A 91 -16.24 -4.17 4.46
C GLU A 91 -16.55 -2.68 4.74
N ASN A 92 -17.33 -2.37 5.78
CA ASN A 92 -17.74 -1.02 6.13
C ASN A 92 -16.76 -0.29 7.07
N GLU A 93 -15.58 -0.84 7.33
CA GLU A 93 -14.57 -0.17 8.13
C GLU A 93 -14.11 1.12 7.44
N ARG A 94 -14.17 2.23 8.19
CA ARG A 94 -13.68 3.52 7.72
C ARG A 94 -12.16 3.47 7.64
N ILE A 95 -11.64 3.96 6.53
CA ILE A 95 -10.21 4.00 6.28
C ILE A 95 -9.61 5.14 7.08
N GLU A 96 -8.55 4.83 7.82
CA GLU A 96 -7.77 5.79 8.58
C GLU A 96 -6.38 5.87 7.96
N SER A 97 -6.01 7.09 7.54
CA SER A 97 -4.75 7.40 6.88
C SER A 97 -4.18 8.66 7.52
N LEU A 98 -2.89 8.64 7.83
CA LEU A 98 -2.20 9.82 8.34
C LEU A 98 -1.85 10.80 7.21
N THR A 99 -1.63 10.28 6.01
CA THR A 99 -1.39 11.09 4.81
C THR A 99 -2.68 11.76 4.30
N PHE A 100 -3.83 11.13 4.48
CA PHE A 100 -5.14 11.62 4.05
C PHE A 100 -6.15 11.61 5.21
N PRO A 101 -5.99 12.47 6.24
CA PRO A 101 -6.83 12.45 7.44
C PRO A 101 -8.31 12.78 7.15
N GLU A 102 -8.56 13.57 6.10
CA GLU A 102 -9.91 13.93 5.66
C GLU A 102 -10.58 12.85 4.81
N LEU A 103 -9.91 11.71 4.56
CA LEU A 103 -10.48 10.62 3.80
C LEU A 103 -11.69 10.05 4.55
N ASN A 104 -12.84 10.07 3.88
CA ASN A 104 -14.10 9.57 4.42
C ASN A 104 -14.67 8.48 3.50
N LEU A 105 -13.86 7.43 3.30
CA LEU A 105 -14.24 6.24 2.55
C LEU A 105 -14.16 5.00 3.42
N THR A 106 -14.99 4.03 3.10
CA THR A 106 -14.93 2.66 3.63
C THR A 106 -14.17 1.74 2.68
N ALA A 107 -13.64 0.64 3.19
CA ALA A 107 -12.95 -0.36 2.37
C ALA A 107 -13.84 -0.87 1.22
N SER A 108 -15.12 -1.15 1.48
CA SER A 108 -16.11 -1.55 0.46
C SER A 108 -16.36 -0.48 -0.61
N GLN A 109 -16.24 0.80 -0.30
CA GLN A 109 -16.34 1.85 -1.33
C GLN A 109 -15.14 1.81 -2.27
N ILE A 110 -13.93 1.58 -1.75
CA ILE A 110 -12.73 1.39 -2.58
C ILE A 110 -12.85 0.11 -3.42
N PHE A 111 -13.23 -1.02 -2.83
CA PHE A 111 -13.30 -2.29 -3.56
C PHE A 111 -14.30 -2.25 -4.72
N ARG A 112 -15.43 -1.55 -4.56
CA ARG A 112 -16.42 -1.38 -5.64
C ARG A 112 -15.89 -0.59 -6.84
N ALA A 113 -14.89 0.26 -6.66
CA ALA A 113 -14.28 0.99 -7.79
C ALA A 113 -13.39 0.10 -8.67
N GLY A 114 -12.97 -1.08 -8.15
CA GLY A 114 -12.17 -2.07 -8.89
C GLY A 114 -12.99 -3.17 -9.56
N GLN A 115 -14.33 -3.15 -9.45
CA GLN A 115 -15.25 -4.06 -10.13
C GLN A 115 -15.69 -3.50 -11.48
#